data_AF-A0A7M3MQA6-F1
#
_entry.id   AF-A0A7M3MQA6-F1
#
_cell.length_a   1.000
_cell.length_b   1.000
_cell.length_c   1.000
_cell.angle_alpha   90.00
_cell.angle_beta   90.00
_cell.angle_gamma   90.00
#
_symmetry.space_group_name_H-M   'P 1'
#
loop_
_entity.id
_entity.type
_entity.pdbx_description
1 polymer ?
#
loop_
_entity_poly.entity_id
_entity_poly.type
_entity_poly.pdbx_seq_one_letter_code
_entity_poly.pdbx_strand_id
1 'polypeptide(L)'
;MLPADETQHRHSYGRDTLEFGRVAALSDGLFAIAMTLLVFTLDPAAVSLDRVAGVLVDQPGPLIAFVLTFAVVANFWWIHHRFLATLGVIEPGLMLLNLMLLGAVALIPFPTSLLGRDPTVRGAVVPYLALLSVVAILHLLLLLRAQAAAAWRAPEGYRDWG
;
A
#
# COMPACT_ATOMS: atom_id res chain seq x y z
N MET A 1 4.18 33.08 -32.62
CA MET A 1 3.04 32.46 -31.91
C MET A 1 3.38 30.97 -31.80
N LEU A 2 3.98 30.56 -30.69
CA LEU A 2 4.39 29.17 -30.45
C LEU A 2 3.16 28.35 -30.05
N PRO A 3 2.97 27.11 -30.54
CA PRO A 3 1.88 26.27 -30.12
C PRO A 3 2.07 25.90 -28.64
N ALA A 4 1.18 26.39 -27.78
CA ALA A 4 1.25 26.22 -26.33
C ALA A 4 0.74 24.86 -25.84
N ASP A 5 0.96 23.77 -26.61
CA ASP A 5 0.32 22.46 -26.35
C ASP A 5 1.30 21.28 -26.24
N GLU A 6 2.55 21.40 -26.71
CA GLU A 6 3.48 20.26 -26.73
C GLU A 6 4.19 19.97 -25.39
N THR A 7 4.12 20.87 -24.41
CA THR A 7 4.88 20.75 -23.16
C THR A 7 4.13 20.00 -22.04
N GLN A 8 2.82 19.78 -22.16
CA GLN A 8 2.00 19.23 -21.07
C GLN A 8 1.72 17.72 -21.17
N HIS A 9 2.03 17.08 -22.31
CA HIS A 9 1.75 15.65 -22.54
C HIS A 9 2.90 14.68 -22.21
N ARG A 10 4.03 15.14 -21.66
CA ARG A 10 5.26 14.32 -21.59
C ARG A 10 5.41 13.43 -20.35
N HIS A 11 4.48 13.45 -19.39
CA HIS A 11 4.64 12.73 -18.10
C HIS A 11 3.41 11.95 -17.62
N SER A 12 2.51 11.57 -18.53
CA SER A 12 1.37 10.70 -18.20
C SER A 12 1.54 9.33 -18.86
N TYR A 13 1.39 8.26 -18.08
CA TYR A 13 1.53 6.88 -18.55
C TYR A 13 0.16 6.28 -18.81
N GLY A 14 -0.18 6.03 -20.07
CA GLY A 14 -1.43 5.34 -20.43
C GLY A 14 -1.43 3.87 -20.02
N ARG A 15 -2.61 3.28 -19.83
CA ARG A 15 -2.79 1.89 -19.36
C ARG A 15 -2.02 0.85 -20.17
N ASP A 16 -1.94 1.03 -21.48
CA ASP A 16 -1.29 0.09 -22.41
C ASP A 16 0.24 0.29 -22.51
N THR A 17 0.79 1.25 -21.76
CA THR A 17 2.23 1.52 -21.75
C THR A 17 2.98 0.62 -20.76
N LEU A 18 4.23 0.31 -21.09
CA LEU A 18 5.13 -0.42 -20.18
C LEU A 18 5.32 0.30 -18.85
N GLU A 19 5.36 1.64 -18.87
CA GLU A 19 5.58 2.46 -17.67
C GLU A 19 4.41 2.35 -16.67
N PHE A 20 3.16 2.29 -17.14
CA PHE A 20 2.04 1.95 -16.26
C PHE A 20 2.27 0.60 -15.58
N GLY A 21 2.62 -0.42 -16.37
CA GLY A 21 2.91 -1.76 -15.87
C GLY A 21 4.02 -1.78 -14.81
N ARG A 22 5.10 -1.00 -15.02
CA ARG A 22 6.19 -0.84 -14.04
C ARG A 22 5.72 -0.23 -12.73
N VAL A 23 4.85 0.77 -12.78
CA VAL A 23 4.30 1.41 -11.57
C VAL A 23 3.44 0.44 -10.78
N ALA A 24 2.56 -0.30 -11.46
CA ALA A 24 1.74 -1.33 -10.82
C ALA A 24 2.61 -2.43 -10.18
N ALA A 25 3.64 -2.90 -10.90
CA ALA A 25 4.57 -3.91 -10.39
C ALA A 25 5.39 -3.40 -9.20
N LEU A 26 5.81 -2.14 -9.20
CA LEU A 26 6.48 -1.52 -8.06
C LEU A 26 5.56 -1.46 -6.83
N SER A 27 4.30 -1.05 -7.02
CA SER A 27 3.31 -1.02 -5.95
C SER A 27 3.10 -2.42 -5.36
N ASP A 28 2.80 -3.42 -6.19
CA ASP A 28 2.61 -4.81 -5.73
C ASP A 28 3.86 -5.36 -5.01
N GLY A 29 5.05 -5.09 -5.55
CA GLY A 29 6.32 -5.51 -4.97
C GLY A 29 6.56 -4.89 -3.58
N LEU A 30 6.27 -3.60 -3.41
CA LEU A 30 6.47 -2.93 -2.13
C LEU A 30 5.46 -3.38 -1.07
N PHE A 31 4.19 -3.59 -1.44
CA PHE A 31 3.21 -4.20 -0.55
C PHE A 31 3.64 -5.61 -0.12
N ALA A 32 4.13 -6.43 -1.06
CA ALA A 32 4.64 -7.77 -0.75
C ALA A 32 5.83 -7.72 0.22
N ILE A 33 6.80 -6.82 -0.01
CA ILE A 33 7.93 -6.62 0.90
C ILE A 33 7.44 -6.19 2.29
N ALA A 34 6.54 -5.20 2.38
CA ALA A 34 6.01 -4.75 3.67
C ALA A 34 5.31 -5.90 4.44
N MET A 35 4.49 -6.71 3.77
CA MET A 35 3.83 -7.87 4.36
C MET A 35 4.82 -8.93 4.85
N THR A 36 5.86 -9.23 4.07
CA THR A 36 6.89 -10.20 4.48
C THR A 36 7.76 -9.69 5.62
N LEU A 37 8.07 -8.38 5.65
CA LEU A 37 8.85 -7.77 6.73
C LEU A 37 8.12 -7.81 8.08
N LEU A 38 6.79 -7.96 8.09
CA LEU A 38 6.04 -8.13 9.34
C LEU A 38 6.51 -9.35 10.14
N VAL A 39 7.03 -10.40 9.50
CA VAL A 39 7.50 -11.59 10.23
C VAL A 39 8.65 -11.26 11.19
N PHE A 40 9.45 -10.24 10.88
CA PHE A 40 10.54 -9.77 11.75
C PHE A 40 10.05 -8.99 12.97
N THR A 41 8.75 -8.71 13.08
CA THR A 41 8.16 -8.15 14.30
C THR A 41 7.98 -9.21 15.40
N LEU A 42 8.06 -10.50 15.04
CA LEU A 42 8.08 -11.60 16.00
C LEU A 42 9.48 -11.73 16.60
N ASP A 43 9.57 -11.80 17.93
CA ASP A 43 10.86 -11.95 18.62
C ASP A 43 11.32 -13.41 18.65
N PRO A 44 12.37 -13.81 17.91
CA PRO A 44 12.87 -15.17 17.93
C PRO A 44 13.49 -15.56 19.29
N ALA A 45 13.96 -14.59 20.09
CA ALA A 45 14.52 -14.86 21.41
C ALA A 45 13.45 -15.23 22.45
N ALA A 46 12.18 -14.85 22.21
CA ALA A 46 11.06 -15.32 23.01
C ALA A 46 10.75 -16.81 22.76
N VAL A 47 11.21 -17.37 21.63
CA VAL A 47 10.90 -18.72 21.18
C VAL A 47 12.11 -19.64 21.38
N SER A 48 12.18 -20.38 22.50
CA SER A 48 13.13 -21.50 22.59
C SER A 48 12.74 -22.57 21.58
N LEU A 49 13.69 -23.08 20.79
CA LEU A 49 13.45 -24.13 19.76
C LEU A 49 12.73 -25.36 20.33
N ASP A 50 12.90 -25.64 21.62
CA ASP A 50 12.32 -26.79 22.31
C ASP A 50 10.85 -26.56 22.75
N ARG A 51 10.35 -25.31 22.66
CA ARG A 51 8.99 -24.91 23.06
C ARG A 51 8.33 -23.95 22.08
N VAL A 52 8.62 -24.06 20.78
CA VAL A 52 7.96 -23.23 19.74
C VAL A 52 6.43 -23.25 19.90
N ALA A 53 5.85 -24.43 20.08
CA ALA A 53 4.41 -24.59 20.29
C ALA A 53 3.92 -23.99 21.62
N GLY A 54 4.72 -24.06 22.69
CA GLY A 54 4.34 -23.54 24.01
C GLY A 54 4.41 -22.01 24.10
N VAL A 55 5.43 -21.40 23.50
CA VAL A 55 5.60 -19.93 23.50
C VAL A 55 4.49 -19.23 22.72
N LEU A 56 4.03 -19.81 21.60
CA LEU A 56 2.88 -19.28 20.85
C LEU A 56 1.59 -19.30 21.68
N VAL A 57 1.43 -20.26 22.61
CA VAL A 57 0.28 -20.37 23.49
C VAL A 57 0.42 -19.43 24.70
N ASP A 58 1.62 -19.29 25.24
CA ASP A 58 1.88 -18.52 26.46
C ASP A 58 1.96 -17.00 26.20
N GLN A 59 2.32 -16.57 24.99
CA GLN A 59 2.45 -15.15 24.61
C GLN A 59 1.88 -14.87 23.20
N PRO A 60 0.55 -14.89 23.02
CA PRO A 60 -0.06 -14.75 21.70
C PRO A 60 -0.01 -13.30 21.15
N GLY A 61 0.35 -12.30 21.96
CA GLY A 61 0.30 -10.87 21.62
C GLY A 61 1.04 -10.50 20.32
N PRO A 62 2.35 -10.78 20.20
CA PRO A 62 3.11 -10.52 18.98
C PRO A 62 2.56 -11.22 17.74
N LEU A 63 2.11 -12.48 17.88
CA LEU A 63 1.52 -13.22 16.79
C LEU A 63 0.19 -12.61 16.33
N ILE A 64 -0.67 -12.22 17.28
CA ILE A 64 -1.94 -11.55 16.98
C ILE A 64 -1.66 -10.22 16.28
N ALA A 65 -0.70 -9.42 16.78
CA ALA A 65 -0.31 -8.17 16.15
C ALA A 65 0.18 -8.41 14.70
N PHE A 66 1.05 -9.39 14.50
CA PHE A 66 1.50 -9.80 13.16
C PHE A 66 0.33 -10.19 12.25
N VAL A 67 -0.54 -11.11 12.66
CA VAL A 67 -1.66 -11.60 11.84
C VAL A 67 -2.64 -10.48 11.50
N LEU A 68 -3.00 -9.66 12.48
CA LEU A 68 -3.92 -8.54 12.28
C LEU A 68 -3.31 -7.50 11.35
N THR A 69 -2.06 -7.10 11.57
CA THR A 69 -1.40 -6.13 10.68
C THR A 69 -1.22 -6.71 9.28
N PHE A 70 -0.87 -7.99 9.14
CA PHE A 70 -0.78 -8.66 7.84
C PHE A 70 -2.11 -8.58 7.10
N ALA A 71 -3.22 -8.93 7.76
CA ALA A 71 -4.56 -8.85 7.18
C ALA A 71 -4.94 -7.41 6.79
N VAL A 72 -4.59 -6.42 7.61
CA VAL A 72 -4.83 -4.99 7.31
C VAL A 72 -4.04 -4.54 6.08
N VAL A 73 -2.74 -4.85 6.01
CA VAL A 73 -1.90 -4.48 4.86
C VAL A 73 -2.35 -5.21 3.58
N ALA A 74 -2.70 -6.49 3.68
CA ALA A 74 -3.26 -7.25 2.57
C ALA A 74 -4.58 -6.66 2.05
N ASN A 75 -5.44 -6.18 2.95
CA ASN A 75 -6.67 -5.48 2.57
C ASN A 75 -6.38 -4.13 1.88
N PHE A 76 -5.41 -3.36 2.36
CA PHE A 76 -4.97 -2.14 1.66
C PHE A 76 -4.39 -2.45 0.28
N TRP A 77 -3.58 -3.50 0.17
CA TRP A 77 -3.08 -3.97 -1.13
C TRP A 77 -4.24 -4.33 -2.06
N TRP A 78 -5.25 -5.07 -1.59
CA TRP A 78 -6.41 -5.44 -2.39
C TRP A 78 -7.18 -4.22 -2.90
N ILE A 79 -7.40 -3.23 -2.04
CA ILE A 79 -8.04 -1.95 -2.41
C ILE A 79 -7.19 -1.21 -3.45
N HIS A 80 -5.89 -1.10 -3.22
CA HIS A 80 -4.95 -0.43 -4.11
C HIS A 80 -4.85 -1.11 -5.48
N HIS A 81 -4.73 -2.43 -5.50
CA HIS A 81 -4.65 -3.25 -6.71
C HIS A 81 -5.91 -3.07 -7.57
N ARG A 82 -7.10 -3.12 -6.95
CA ARG A 82 -8.37 -2.83 -7.64
C ARG A 82 -8.43 -1.39 -8.14
N PHE A 83 -7.97 -0.43 -7.35
CA PHE A 83 -7.92 0.97 -7.76
C PHE A 83 -7.04 1.15 -9.01
N LEU A 84 -5.80 0.63 -9.02
CA LEU A 84 -4.93 0.69 -10.20
C LEU A 84 -5.54 0.01 -11.42
N ALA A 85 -6.27 -1.10 -11.25
CA ALA A 85 -6.95 -1.77 -12.34
C ALA A 85 -8.05 -0.92 -13.01
N THR A 86 -8.60 0.08 -12.31
CA THR A 86 -9.61 1.01 -12.84
C THR A 86 -9.02 2.23 -13.55
N LEU A 87 -7.72 2.51 -13.41
CA LEU A 87 -7.09 3.66 -14.02
C LEU A 87 -6.79 3.42 -15.51
N GLY A 88 -7.09 4.40 -16.34
CA GLY A 88 -6.72 4.48 -17.75
C GLY A 88 -5.38 5.20 -17.98
N VAL A 89 -4.97 6.05 -17.03
CA VAL A 89 -3.74 6.83 -17.11
C VAL A 89 -3.19 7.13 -15.71
N ILE A 90 -1.87 7.18 -15.57
CA ILE A 90 -1.18 7.68 -14.38
C ILE A 90 -0.48 8.98 -14.75
N GLU A 91 -0.97 10.08 -14.20
CA GLU A 91 -0.35 11.40 -14.35
C GLU A 91 0.54 11.74 -13.13
N PRO A 92 1.39 12.78 -13.19
CA PRO A 92 2.39 13.07 -12.16
C PRO A 92 1.86 13.21 -10.73
N GLY A 93 0.66 13.76 -10.53
CA GLY A 93 0.02 13.88 -9.22
C GLY A 93 -0.37 12.53 -8.63
N LEU A 94 -0.98 11.64 -9.42
CA LEU A 94 -1.24 10.25 -9.05
C LEU A 94 0.05 9.48 -8.74
N MET A 95 1.11 9.71 -9.53
CA MET A 95 2.43 9.12 -9.27
C MET A 95 2.98 9.55 -7.90
N LEU A 96 2.95 10.84 -7.60
CA LEU A 96 3.45 11.37 -6.33
C LEU A 96 2.68 10.79 -5.14
N LEU A 97 1.35 10.80 -5.21
CA LEU A 97 0.50 10.21 -4.17
C LEU A 97 0.73 8.70 -4.02
N ASN A 98 0.95 7.99 -5.13
CA ASN A 98 1.31 6.57 -5.10
C ASN A 98 2.63 6.36 -4.35
N LEU A 99 3.68 7.11 -4.67
CA LEU A 99 4.97 7.00 -3.97
C LEU A 99 4.87 7.34 -2.48
N MET A 100 4.08 8.35 -2.10
CA MET A 100 3.80 8.67 -0.70
C MET A 100 3.08 7.51 0.02
N LEU A 101 2.08 6.91 -0.64
CA LEU A 101 1.36 5.75 -0.12
C LEU A 101 2.31 4.57 0.11
N LEU A 102 3.14 4.27 -0.89
CA LEU A 102 4.12 3.19 -0.80
C LEU A 102 5.13 3.44 0.33
N GLY A 103 5.62 4.67 0.49
CA GLY A 103 6.46 5.05 1.62
C GLY A 103 5.79 4.82 2.97
N ALA A 104 4.51 5.21 3.11
CA ALA A 104 3.74 5.00 4.34
C ALA A 104 3.54 3.50 4.63
N VAL A 105 3.24 2.68 3.62
CA VAL A 105 3.09 1.23 3.76
C VAL A 105 4.40 0.56 4.16
N ALA A 106 5.52 0.96 3.57
CA ALA A 106 6.85 0.46 3.93
C ALA A 106 7.21 0.73 5.40
N LEU A 107 6.65 1.77 6.02
CA LEU A 107 6.87 2.08 7.44
C LEU A 107 6.06 1.19 8.40
N ILE A 108 4.99 0.52 7.96
CA ILE A 108 4.05 -0.22 8.83
C ILE A 108 4.72 -1.28 9.73
N PRO A 109 5.74 -2.03 9.28
CA PRO A 109 6.40 -3.01 10.14
C PRO A 109 7.03 -2.41 11.40
N PHE A 110 7.51 -1.16 11.34
CA PHE A 110 8.17 -0.52 12.46
C PHE A 110 7.25 -0.33 13.69
N PRO A 111 6.13 0.42 13.64
CA PRO A 111 5.24 0.56 14.79
C PRO A 111 4.56 -0.76 15.18
N THR A 112 4.40 -1.71 14.25
CA THR A 112 3.88 -3.06 14.55
C THR A 112 4.80 -3.82 15.51
N SER A 113 6.12 -3.70 15.34
CA SER A 113 7.09 -4.30 16.26
C SER A 113 7.01 -3.72 17.68
N LEU A 114 6.58 -2.45 17.81
CA LEU A 114 6.38 -1.81 19.11
C LEU A 114 5.10 -2.33 19.78
N LEU A 115 4.03 -2.53 19.00
CA LEU A 115 2.77 -3.09 19.47
C LEU A 115 2.91 -4.51 20.02
N GLY A 116 3.74 -5.34 19.37
CA GLY A 116 3.99 -6.71 19.82
C GLY A 116 4.64 -6.79 21.21
N ARG A 117 5.40 -5.77 21.61
CA ARG A 117 6.12 -5.74 22.91
C ARG A 117 5.22 -5.33 24.08
N ASP A 118 4.44 -4.26 23.90
CA ASP A 118 3.49 -3.81 24.93
C ASP A 118 2.28 -3.08 24.29
N PRO A 119 1.13 -3.75 24.14
CA PRO A 119 -0.06 -3.15 23.52
C PRO A 119 -0.76 -2.12 24.42
N THR A 120 -0.39 -2.01 25.69
CA THR A 120 -0.99 -1.06 26.65
C THR A 120 -0.29 0.30 26.65
N VAL A 121 0.90 0.37 26.06
CA VAL A 121 1.69 1.60 25.98
C VAL A 121 1.17 2.46 24.83
N ARG A 122 0.61 3.62 25.17
CA ARG A 122 0.17 4.65 24.20
C ARG A 122 1.24 4.97 23.14
N GLY A 123 2.51 4.86 23.51
CA GLY A 123 3.67 5.07 22.63
C GLY A 123 3.78 4.10 21.46
N ALA A 124 3.14 2.91 21.52
CA ALA A 124 3.10 1.95 20.40
C ALA A 124 1.81 2.08 19.57
N VAL A 125 0.67 2.25 20.25
CA VAL A 125 -0.66 2.29 19.60
C VAL A 125 -0.87 3.56 18.78
N VAL A 126 -0.49 4.74 19.31
CA VAL A 126 -0.74 6.02 18.65
C VAL A 126 -0.01 6.13 17.31
N PRO A 127 1.31 5.85 17.22
CA PRO A 127 2.01 5.89 15.94
C PRO A 127 1.47 4.89 14.92
N TYR A 128 1.07 3.69 15.37
CA TYR A 128 0.47 2.68 14.49
C TYR A 128 -0.85 3.17 13.88
N LEU A 129 -1.79 3.62 14.71
CA LEU A 129 -3.09 4.11 14.22
C LEU A 129 -2.95 5.38 13.38
N ALA A 130 -2.03 6.28 13.74
CA ALA A 130 -1.72 7.46 12.95
C ALA A 130 -1.22 7.07 11.55
N LEU A 131 -0.31 6.10 11.46
CA LEU A 131 0.22 5.64 10.18
C LEU A 131 -0.87 4.96 9.32
N LEU A 132 -1.71 4.11 9.90
CA LEU A 132 -2.85 3.52 9.17
C LEU A 132 -3.83 4.59 8.68
N SER A 133 -4.05 5.64 9.47
CA SER A 133 -4.90 6.77 9.07
C SER A 133 -4.28 7.54 7.90
N VAL A 134 -2.96 7.75 7.89
CA VAL A 134 -2.23 8.35 6.76
C VAL A 134 -2.40 7.49 5.50
N VAL A 135 -2.26 6.17 5.60
CA VAL A 135 -2.48 5.24 4.47
C VAL A 135 -3.90 5.34 3.93
N ALA A 136 -4.91 5.41 4.80
CA ALA A 136 -6.31 5.57 4.40
C ALA A 136 -6.57 6.93 3.74
N ILE A 137 -6.02 8.01 4.28
CA ILE A 137 -6.12 9.36 3.71
C ILE A 137 -5.46 9.42 2.33
N LEU A 138 -4.28 8.82 2.16
CA LEU A 138 -3.59 8.78 0.86
C LEU A 138 -4.39 8.01 -0.19
N HIS A 139 -5.05 6.91 0.19
CA HIS A 139 -6.00 6.23 -0.71
C HIS A 139 -7.17 7.13 -1.10
N LEU A 140 -7.76 7.86 -0.15
CA LEU A 140 -8.83 8.81 -0.44
C LEU A 140 -8.35 9.92 -1.39
N LEU A 141 -7.16 10.45 -1.17
CA LEU A 141 -6.56 11.47 -2.03
C LEU A 141 -6.29 10.94 -3.44
N LEU A 142 -5.83 9.68 -3.58
CA LEU A 142 -5.69 9.01 -4.87
C LEU A 142 -7.04 8.92 -5.60
N LEU A 143 -8.11 8.55 -4.90
CA LEU A 143 -9.46 8.50 -5.47
C LEU A 143 -9.92 9.89 -5.93
N LEU A 144 -9.83 10.89 -5.07
CA LEU A 144 -10.24 12.27 -5.39
C LEU A 144 -9.42 12.84 -6.55
N ARG A 145 -8.11 12.55 -6.58
CA ARG A 145 -7.24 12.99 -7.67
C ARG A 145 -7.58 12.28 -8.98
N ALA A 146 -7.86 10.98 -8.95
CA ALA A 146 -8.28 10.24 -10.14
C ALA A 146 -9.61 10.75 -10.70
N GLN A 147 -10.57 11.12 -9.84
CA GLN A 147 -11.80 11.79 -10.24
C GLN A 147 -11.52 13.14 -10.89
N ALA A 148 -10.74 14.00 -10.22
CA ALA A 148 -10.43 15.35 -10.72
C ALA A 148 -9.64 15.34 -12.03
N ALA A 149 -8.79 14.34 -12.25
CA ALA A 149 -8.00 14.18 -13.46
C ALA A 149 -8.71 13.36 -14.56
N ALA A 150 -9.96 12.91 -14.32
CA ALA A 150 -10.69 12.00 -15.21
C ALA A 150 -9.86 10.78 -15.64
N ALA A 151 -9.04 10.25 -14.73
CA ALA A 151 -8.01 9.25 -15.02
C ALA A 151 -8.56 7.81 -15.18
N TRP A 152 -9.88 7.65 -15.27
CA TRP A 152 -10.55 6.36 -15.31
C TRP A 152 -10.38 5.68 -16.66
N ARG A 153 -10.31 4.35 -16.65
CA ARG A 153 -10.33 3.55 -17.87
C ARG A 153 -11.68 3.75 -18.57
N ALA A 154 -11.65 3.98 -19.89
CA ALA A 154 -12.87 4.01 -20.69
C ALA A 154 -13.58 2.64 -20.62
N PRO A 155 -14.92 2.60 -20.49
CA PRO A 155 -15.66 1.34 -20.52
C PRO A 155 -15.43 0.65 -21.87
N GLU A 156 -14.98 -0.61 -21.83
CA GLU A 156 -14.82 -1.44 -23.03
C GLU A 156 -16.20 -1.76 -23.60
N GLY A 157 -16.72 -0.94 -24.51
CA GLY A 157 -18.08 -1.09 -25.04
C GLY A 157 -18.39 -0.43 -26.39
N TYR A 158 -17.42 0.21 -27.05
CA TYR A 158 -17.57 0.73 -28.41
C TYR A 158 -16.34 0.32 -29.23
N ARG A 159 -16.20 -0.99 -29.41
CA ARG A 159 -15.40 -1.55 -30.51
C ARG A 159 -16.37 -1.79 -31.64
N ASP A 160 -16.37 -0.86 -32.56
CA ASP A 160 -17.20 -0.75 -33.73
C ASP A 160 -16.99 -2.02 -34.55
N TRP A 161 -18.01 -2.88 -34.58
CA TRP A 161 -18.07 -4.01 -35.51
C TRP A 161 -18.43 -3.49 -36.90
N GLY A 162 -17.47 -2.82 -37.54
CA GLY A 162 -17.47 -2.57 -38.98
C GLY A 162 -17.14 -3.82 -39.77
#